data_AF-A0A7G8UVA6-F1
#
_entry.id   AF-A0A7G8UVA6-F1
#
_cell.length_a   1.000
_cell.length_b   1.000
_cell.length_c   1.000
_cell.angle_alpha   90.00
_cell.angle_beta   90.00
_cell.angle_gamma   90.00
#
_symmetry.space_group_name_H-M   'P 1'
#
loop_
_entity.id
_entity.type
_entity.pdbx_description
1 polymer ?
#
loop_
_entity_poly.entity_id
_entity_poly.type
_entity_poly.pdbx_seq_one_letter_code
_entity_poly.pdbx_strand_id
1 'polypeptide(L)'
;MSLFLENSSFPIELPQHVNISRIELFVIPALAVDSTGFRVCLRLTSDLGIGWSEQFICENDASFDLEHWRELLQSFIGRFPLSSVTERLTEIIMSRGESDKRVCQMFITGMEQIREMGMMPGIGSVTAFQAEESVLQQRAVAYLSLD
;
A
#
# COMPACT_ATOMS: atom_id res chain seq x y z
N MET A 1 20.02 5.81 -51.50
CA MET A 1 20.47 5.09 -50.29
C MET A 1 19.83 5.80 -49.11
N SER A 2 18.81 5.19 -48.53
CA SER A 2 18.05 5.76 -47.42
C SER A 2 18.56 5.10 -46.14
N LEU A 3 19.20 5.88 -45.27
CA LEU A 3 19.66 5.42 -43.96
C LEU A 3 18.44 5.33 -43.04
N PHE A 4 18.03 4.13 -42.68
CA PHE A 4 17.06 3.90 -41.60
C PHE A 4 17.78 4.12 -40.27
N LEU A 5 17.37 5.16 -39.54
CA LEU A 5 17.70 5.27 -38.12
C LEU A 5 16.98 4.13 -37.40
N GLU A 6 17.74 3.12 -36.99
CA GLU A 6 17.28 2.12 -36.03
C GLU A 6 16.88 2.86 -34.75
N ASN A 7 15.61 2.74 -34.38
CA ASN A 7 15.10 3.18 -33.09
C ASN A 7 15.95 2.53 -31.99
N SER A 8 16.84 3.31 -31.36
CA SER A 8 17.51 2.87 -30.15
C SER A 8 16.45 2.77 -29.05
N SER A 9 16.00 1.56 -28.78
CA SER A 9 15.23 1.25 -27.59
C SER A 9 16.17 1.47 -26.41
N PHE A 10 16.19 2.68 -25.85
CA PHE A 10 16.81 2.89 -24.55
C PHE A 10 16.13 1.93 -23.58
N PRO A 11 16.87 1.10 -22.83
CA PRO A 11 16.25 0.31 -21.79
C PRO A 11 15.56 1.31 -20.86
N ILE A 12 14.25 1.13 -20.67
CA ILE A 12 13.53 1.85 -19.63
C ILE A 12 14.19 1.39 -18.33
N GLU A 13 15.03 2.24 -17.74
CA GLU A 13 15.64 1.97 -16.45
C GLU A 13 14.51 1.86 -15.43
N LEU A 14 14.09 0.63 -15.14
CA LEU A 14 13.08 0.37 -14.14
C LEU A 14 13.64 0.83 -12.80
N PRO A 15 12.84 1.55 -11.98
CA PRO A 15 13.29 1.93 -10.65
C PRO A 15 13.69 0.67 -9.88
N GLN A 16 14.92 0.64 -9.40
CA GLN A 16 15.42 -0.50 -8.62
C GLN A 16 14.89 -0.46 -7.18
N HIS A 17 14.44 0.71 -6.75
CA HIS A 17 13.96 0.95 -5.40
C HIS A 17 12.70 1.81 -5.44
N VAL A 18 11.87 1.65 -4.42
CA VAL A 18 10.74 2.52 -4.10
C VAL A 18 10.95 3.06 -2.70
N ASN A 19 10.69 4.34 -2.50
CA ASN A 19 10.75 4.98 -1.19
C ASN A 19 9.33 5.27 -0.70
N ILE A 20 8.91 4.55 0.34
CA ILE A 20 7.63 4.78 1.02
C ILE A 20 7.83 5.96 1.96
N SER A 21 7.17 7.07 1.66
CA SER A 21 7.26 8.32 2.42
C SER A 21 6.13 8.50 3.41
N ARG A 22 5.01 7.81 3.21
CA ARG A 22 3.85 7.91 4.10
C ARG A 22 2.99 6.66 4.03
N ILE A 23 2.47 6.24 5.17
CA ILE A 23 1.47 5.18 5.29
C ILE A 23 0.28 5.75 6.04
N GLU A 24 -0.91 5.63 5.46
CA GLU A 24 -2.15 6.06 6.09
C GLU A 24 -3.13 4.89 6.23
N LEU A 25 -3.93 4.94 7.29
CA LEU A 25 -4.88 3.89 7.64
C LEU A 25 -6.20 4.53 8.07
N PHE A 26 -7.29 4.11 7.44
CA PHE A 26 -8.64 4.61 7.67
C PHE A 26 -9.51 3.45 8.15
N VAL A 27 -10.02 3.53 9.38
CA VAL A 27 -10.93 2.54 9.95
C VAL A 27 -12.33 3.09 9.84
N ILE A 28 -13.15 2.52 8.96
CA ILE A 28 -14.49 3.03 8.66
C ILE A 28 -15.51 1.99 9.12
N PRO A 29 -16.54 2.35 9.90
CA PRO A 29 -17.60 1.42 10.27
C PRO A 29 -18.29 0.86 9.03
N ALA A 30 -18.47 -0.45 8.99
CA ALA A 30 -19.09 -1.14 7.87
C ALA A 30 -20.04 -2.22 8.36
N LEU A 31 -21.08 -2.45 7.55
CA LEU A 31 -22.05 -3.52 7.74
C LEU A 31 -21.86 -4.52 6.59
N ALA A 32 -21.45 -5.74 6.92
CA ALA A 32 -21.52 -6.87 6.02
C ALA A 32 -22.88 -7.58 6.18
N VAL A 33 -23.24 -8.43 5.22
CA VAL A 33 -24.54 -9.14 5.19
C VAL A 33 -24.82 -9.87 6.51
N ASP A 34 -23.78 -10.42 7.14
CA ASP A 34 -23.90 -11.26 8.33
C ASP A 34 -23.14 -10.72 9.56
N SER A 35 -22.48 -9.55 9.47
CA SER A 35 -21.66 -9.03 10.59
C SER A 35 -21.45 -7.52 10.57
N THR A 36 -21.35 -6.93 11.77
CA THR A 36 -20.83 -5.57 11.96
C THR A 36 -19.30 -5.61 12.03
N GLY A 37 -18.67 -4.55 11.56
CA GLY A 37 -17.22 -4.47 11.59
C GLY A 37 -16.69 -3.18 11.03
N PHE A 38 -15.47 -3.26 10.55
CA PHE A 38 -14.71 -2.15 10.04
C PHE A 38 -14.21 -2.47 8.64
N ARG A 39 -14.39 -1.53 7.73
CA ARG A 39 -13.66 -1.46 6.48
C ARG A 39 -12.39 -0.67 6.74
N VAL A 40 -11.28 -1.39 6.75
CA VAL A 40 -9.96 -0.85 7.02
C VAL A 40 -9.28 -0.61 5.68
N CYS A 41 -8.95 0.65 5.40
CA CYS A 41 -8.30 1.05 4.16
C CYS A 41 -6.87 1.49 4.45
N LEU A 42 -5.90 1.00 3.68
CA LEU A 42 -4.49 1.35 3.77
C LEU A 42 -4.05 2.08 2.51
N ARG A 43 -3.34 3.19 2.69
CA ARG A 43 -2.72 3.97 1.63
C ARG A 43 -1.21 4.02 1.81
N LEU A 44 -0.49 3.75 0.72
CA LEU A 44 0.94 3.93 0.62
C LEU A 44 1.23 5.11 -0.28
N THR A 45 2.01 6.07 0.19
CA THR A 45 2.57 7.13 -0.64
C THR A 45 4.05 6.85 -0.87
N SER A 46 4.46 6.89 -2.13
CA SER A 46 5.84 6.64 -2.54
C SER A 46 6.31 7.65 -3.59
N ASP A 47 7.61 7.61 -3.88
CA ASP A 47 8.23 8.32 -5.01
C ASP A 47 7.77 7.80 -6.38
N LEU A 48 7.16 6.61 -6.46
CA LEU A 48 6.66 6.02 -7.70
C LEU A 48 5.14 6.13 -7.87
N GLY A 49 4.42 6.59 -6.84
CA GLY A 49 2.96 6.72 -6.88
C GLY A 49 2.28 6.34 -5.57
N ILE A 50 0.98 6.06 -5.67
CA ILE A 50 0.12 5.74 -4.54
C ILE A 50 -0.35 4.29 -4.67
N GLY A 51 -0.24 3.51 -3.58
CA GLY A 51 -0.81 2.17 -3.46
C GLY A 51 -2.01 2.18 -2.53
N TRP A 52 -3.03 1.39 -2.84
CA TRP A 52 -4.24 1.29 -2.04
C TRP A 52 -4.61 -0.16 -1.72
N SER A 53 -5.04 -0.43 -0.50
CA SER A 53 -5.58 -1.73 -0.11
C SER A 53 -6.76 -1.56 0.84
N GLU A 54 -7.68 -2.51 0.81
CA GLU A 54 -8.87 -2.52 1.66
C GLU A 54 -9.11 -3.93 2.21
N GLN A 55 -9.49 -4.00 3.49
CA GLN A 55 -9.88 -5.25 4.13
C GLN A 55 -11.04 -5.02 5.10
N PHE A 56 -11.96 -5.98 5.15
CA PHE A 56 -13.02 -6.01 6.16
C PHE A 56 -12.55 -6.77 7.40
N ILE A 57 -12.83 -6.23 8.57
CA ILE A 57 -12.52 -6.81 9.88
C ILE A 57 -13.79 -6.82 10.72
N CYS A 58 -14.17 -7.97 11.26
CA CYS A 58 -15.34 -8.07 12.15
C CYS A 58 -15.10 -7.32 13.46
N GLU A 59 -16.13 -6.70 14.02
CA GLU A 59 -16.05 -5.96 15.29
C GLU A 59 -15.58 -6.84 16.46
N ASN A 60 -15.98 -8.11 16.45
CA ASN A 60 -15.63 -9.08 17.50
C ASN A 60 -14.25 -9.72 17.32
N ASP A 61 -13.45 -9.25 16.37
CA ASP A 61 -12.14 -9.79 16.12
C ASP A 61 -11.12 -9.25 17.13
N ALA A 62 -10.84 -10.04 18.16
CA ALA A 62 -9.89 -9.71 19.22
C ALA A 62 -8.43 -9.53 18.73
N SER A 63 -8.11 -9.92 17.49
CA SER A 63 -6.78 -9.75 16.93
C SER A 63 -6.56 -8.40 16.26
N PHE A 64 -7.63 -7.60 16.08
CA PHE A 64 -7.50 -6.26 15.52
C PHE A 64 -7.06 -5.25 16.58
N ASP A 65 -5.78 -4.88 16.51
CA ASP A 65 -5.18 -3.84 17.36
C ASP A 65 -4.45 -2.81 16.48
N LEU A 66 -4.97 -1.59 16.46
CA LEU A 66 -4.44 -0.50 15.66
C LEU A 66 -3.05 -0.04 16.12
N GLU A 67 -2.75 -0.13 17.42
CA GLU A 67 -1.42 0.26 17.93
C GLU A 67 -0.35 -0.78 17.58
N HIS A 68 -0.71 -2.07 17.58
CA HIS A 68 0.18 -3.10 17.03
C HIS A 68 0.43 -2.90 15.53
N TRP A 69 -0.61 -2.56 14.77
CA TRP A 69 -0.49 -2.25 13.34
C TRP A 69 0.39 -1.02 13.10
N ARG A 70 0.31 0.02 13.94
CA ARG A 70 1.18 1.21 13.88
C ARG A 70 2.65 0.83 13.91
N GLU A 71 3.07 0.06 14.92
CA GLU A 71 4.49 -0.32 15.08
C GLU A 71 5.03 -1.12 13.88
N LEU A 72 4.20 -2.01 13.36
CA LEU A 72 4.54 -2.82 12.19
C LEU A 72 4.65 -1.95 10.93
N LEU A 73 3.68 -1.10 10.66
CA LEU A 73 3.67 -0.23 9.49
C LEU A 73 4.78 0.82 9.53
N GLN A 74 5.11 1.37 10.70
CA GLN A 74 6.23 2.30 10.82
C GLN A 74 7.54 1.66 10.34
N SER A 75 7.71 0.35 10.54
CA SER A 75 8.89 -0.39 10.05
C SER A 75 8.95 -0.53 8.53
N PHE A 76 7.84 -0.25 7.83
CA PHE A 76 7.75 -0.25 6.38
C PHE A 76 7.97 1.14 5.75
N ILE A 77 8.28 2.17 6.53
CA ILE A 77 8.64 3.48 5.98
C ILE A 77 10.11 3.50 5.57
N GLY A 78 10.38 4.08 4.40
CA GLY A 78 11.72 4.21 3.83
C GLY A 78 11.91 3.43 2.54
N ARG A 79 13.16 3.05 2.27
CA ARG A 79 13.58 2.56 0.95
C ARG A 79 13.53 1.03 0.83
N PHE A 80 12.82 0.56 -0.19
CA PHE A 80 12.65 -0.86 -0.51
C PHE A 80 13.22 -1.19 -1.88
N PRO A 81 14.05 -2.23 -2.01
CA PRO A 81 14.43 -2.78 -3.31
C PRO A 81 13.21 -3.42 -3.97
N LEU A 82 12.87 -3.01 -5.19
CA LEU A 82 11.69 -3.52 -5.91
C LEU A 82 11.83 -5.01 -6.29
N SER A 83 13.07 -5.48 -6.47
CA SER A 83 13.38 -6.87 -6.80
C SER A 83 13.16 -7.86 -5.65
N SER A 84 13.20 -7.40 -4.39
CA SER A 84 13.11 -8.26 -3.20
C SER A 84 12.04 -7.81 -2.22
N VAL A 85 11.06 -7.00 -2.65
CA VAL A 85 9.90 -6.60 -1.83
C VAL A 85 9.23 -7.83 -1.23
N THR A 86 8.95 -8.84 -2.04
CA THR A 86 8.29 -10.07 -1.58
C THR A 86 9.15 -10.85 -0.59
N GLU A 87 10.46 -10.96 -0.82
CA GLU A 87 11.38 -11.67 0.07
C GLU A 87 11.54 -10.95 1.42
N ARG A 88 11.77 -9.64 1.40
CA ARG A 88 11.94 -8.83 2.62
C ARG A 88 10.65 -8.75 3.44
N LEU A 89 9.49 -8.69 2.77
CA LEU A 89 8.19 -8.76 3.45
C LEU A 89 7.95 -10.14 4.03
N THR A 90 8.33 -11.20 3.33
CA THR A 90 8.26 -12.58 3.85
C THR A 90 9.14 -12.74 5.09
N GLU A 91 10.36 -12.21 5.09
CA GLU A 91 11.24 -12.21 6.27
C GLU A 91 10.62 -11.44 7.44
N ILE A 92 10.05 -10.25 7.19
CA ILE A 92 9.39 -9.46 8.24
C ILE A 92 8.19 -10.21 8.83
N ILE A 93 7.35 -10.82 7.99
CA ILE A 93 6.21 -11.64 8.41
C ILE A 93 6.66 -12.86 9.21
N MET A 94 7.69 -13.57 8.74
CA MET A 94 8.23 -14.76 9.40
C MET A 94 8.90 -14.42 10.74
N SER A 95 9.56 -13.27 10.83
CA SER A 95 10.29 -12.85 12.04
C SER A 95 9.39 -12.35 13.16
N ARG A 96 8.16 -11.90 12.86
CA ARG A 96 7.25 -11.27 13.82
C ARG A 96 6.17 -12.20 14.41
N GLY A 97 6.23 -13.50 14.13
CA GLY A 97 5.34 -14.50 14.75
C GLY A 97 3.87 -14.36 14.35
N GLU A 98 2.94 -14.76 15.22
CA GLU A 98 1.46 -14.63 15.09
C GLU A 98 0.96 -13.16 14.96
N SER A 99 1.85 -12.21 14.66
CA SER A 99 1.49 -10.86 14.21
C SER A 99 0.45 -10.92 13.10
N ASP A 100 -0.50 -9.99 13.15
CA ASP A 100 -1.64 -9.94 12.27
C ASP A 100 -1.21 -9.87 10.80
N LYS A 101 -1.24 -11.00 10.10
CA LYS A 101 -0.76 -11.11 8.70
C LYS A 101 -1.57 -10.23 7.74
N ARG A 102 -2.75 -9.76 8.15
CA ARG A 102 -3.63 -8.90 7.37
C ARG A 102 -2.97 -7.58 6.99
N VAL A 103 -2.37 -6.88 7.97
CA VAL A 103 -1.73 -5.59 7.68
C VAL A 103 -0.54 -5.73 6.74
N CYS A 104 0.22 -6.82 6.88
CA CYS A 104 1.28 -7.17 5.93
C CYS A 104 0.73 -7.45 4.53
N GLN A 105 -0.38 -8.20 4.43
CA GLN A 105 -1.02 -8.48 3.15
C GLN A 105 -1.54 -7.20 2.49
N MET A 106 -2.14 -6.29 3.26
CA MET A 106 -2.59 -4.99 2.77
C MET A 106 -1.41 -4.16 2.23
N PHE A 107 -0.29 -4.15 2.96
CA PHE A 107 0.94 -3.50 2.52
C PHE A 107 1.48 -4.11 1.22
N ILE A 108 1.56 -5.44 1.12
CA ILE A 108 1.99 -6.15 -0.10
C ILE A 108 1.14 -5.74 -1.29
N THR A 109 -0.19 -5.77 -1.15
CA THR A 109 -1.11 -5.38 -2.23
C THR A 109 -0.92 -3.93 -2.67
N GLY A 110 -0.74 -3.00 -1.72
CA GLY A 110 -0.44 -1.60 -2.06
C GLY A 110 0.90 -1.45 -2.79
N MET A 111 1.92 -2.20 -2.38
CA MET A 111 3.23 -2.19 -3.02
C MET A 111 3.21 -2.77 -4.43
N GLU A 112 2.42 -3.83 -4.67
CA GLU A 112 2.25 -4.41 -6.00
C GLU A 112 1.62 -3.40 -6.96
N GLN A 113 0.61 -2.65 -6.51
CA GLN A 113 0.02 -1.57 -7.30
C GLN A 113 1.04 -0.47 -7.62
N ILE A 114 1.86 -0.04 -6.64
CA ILE A 114 2.92 0.94 -6.88
C ILE A 114 3.93 0.41 -7.90
N ARG A 115 4.31 -0.87 -7.79
CA ARG A 115 5.21 -1.52 -8.75
C ARG A 115 4.62 -1.52 -10.15
N GLU A 116 3.34 -1.84 -10.31
CA GLU A 116 2.65 -1.81 -11.61
C GLU A 116 2.57 -0.39 -12.18
N MET A 117 2.27 0.62 -11.36
CA MET A 117 2.26 2.02 -11.79
C MET A 117 3.64 2.52 -12.22
N GLY A 118 4.71 2.15 -11.50
CA GLY A 118 6.08 2.47 -11.88
C GLY A 118 6.52 1.83 -13.20
N MET A 119 5.83 0.78 -13.66
CA MET A 119 6.08 0.09 -14.93
C MET A 119 5.26 0.66 -16.10
N MET A 120 4.23 1.49 -15.82
CA MET A 120 3.38 2.14 -16.82
C MET A 120 3.40 3.67 -16.64
N PRO A 121 4.43 4.37 -17.16
CA PRO A 121 4.48 5.82 -17.08
C PRO A 121 3.36 6.44 -17.93
N GLY A 122 2.33 6.98 -17.28
CA GLY A 122 1.30 7.81 -17.94
C GLY A 122 -0.15 7.57 -17.54
N ILE A 123 -0.47 6.59 -16.69
CA ILE A 123 -1.86 6.30 -16.30
C ILE A 123 -1.98 6.20 -14.78
N GLY A 124 -2.00 7.34 -14.09
CA GLY A 124 -2.28 7.39 -12.66
C GLY A 124 -3.02 8.69 -12.34
N SER A 125 -4.35 8.63 -12.28
CA SER A 125 -5.21 9.76 -11.92
C SER A 125 -5.06 10.10 -10.43
N VAL A 126 -3.98 10.82 -10.07
CA VAL A 126 -3.72 11.35 -8.72
C VAL A 126 -4.95 12.10 -8.16
N THR A 127 -5.74 12.71 -9.06
CA THR A 127 -6.94 13.48 -8.72
C THR A 127 -8.12 12.63 -8.26
N ALA A 128 -8.29 11.38 -8.76
CA ALA A 128 -9.39 10.52 -8.31
C ALA A 128 -9.19 10.08 -6.84
N PHE A 129 -7.94 9.81 -6.46
CA PHE A 129 -7.57 9.37 -5.12
C PHE A 129 -7.71 10.47 -4.05
N GLN A 130 -7.50 11.74 -4.41
CA GLN A 130 -7.65 12.88 -3.49
C GLN A 130 -9.12 13.14 -3.08
N ALA A 131 -10.07 12.93 -4.00
CA ALA A 131 -11.49 13.09 -3.70
C ALA A 131 -12.00 11.98 -2.79
N GLU A 132 -11.52 10.74 -2.98
CA GLU A 132 -11.83 9.62 -2.08
C GLU A 132 -11.22 9.83 -0.69
N GLU A 133 -10.00 10.35 -0.58
CA GLU A 133 -9.34 10.63 0.70
C GLU A 133 -10.19 11.48 1.65
N SER A 134 -10.71 12.62 1.16
CA SER A 134 -11.52 13.53 1.99
C SER A 134 -12.78 12.86 2.53
N VAL A 135 -13.40 11.98 1.74
CA VAL A 135 -14.60 11.23 2.15
C VAL A 135 -14.25 10.14 3.15
N LEU A 136 -13.11 9.47 2.97
CA LEU A 136 -12.67 8.40 3.87
C LEU A 136 -12.27 8.97 5.23
N GLN A 137 -11.53 10.09 5.27
CA GLN A 137 -11.22 10.80 6.51
C GLN A 137 -12.47 11.21 7.28
N GLN A 138 -13.49 11.73 6.59
CA GLN A 138 -14.75 12.14 7.25
C GLN A 138 -15.55 10.98 7.82
N ARG A 139 -15.39 9.76 7.27
CA ARG A 139 -16.13 8.57 7.68
C ARG A 139 -15.36 7.67 8.64
N ALA A 140 -14.07 7.90 8.79
CA ALA A 140 -13.22 7.08 9.63
C ALA A 140 -13.53 7.33 11.11
N VAL A 141 -13.73 6.25 11.87
CA VAL A 141 -13.80 6.29 13.33
C VAL A 141 -12.42 6.24 13.97
N ALA A 142 -11.41 5.76 13.24
CA ALA A 142 -10.02 5.88 13.62
C ALA A 142 -9.16 6.13 12.37
N TYR A 143 -8.12 6.95 12.55
CA TYR A 143 -7.19 7.31 11.49
C TYR A 143 -5.75 7.27 12.01
N LEU A 144 -4.87 6.72 11.19
CA LEU A 144 -3.44 6.62 11.43
C LEU A 144 -2.70 7.24 10.26
N SER A 145 -1.75 8.14 10.55
CA SER A 145 -0.78 8.67 9.58
C SER A 145 0.60 8.43 10.12
N LEU A 146 1.45 7.80 9.32
CA LEU A 146 2.83 7.50 9.64
C LEU A 146 3.71 8.08 8.54
N ASP A 147 4.74 8.80 8.95
CA ASP A 147 5.69 9.51 8.11
C ASP A 147 7.14 9.16 8.54
#